data_AF-A0A380DS91-F1
#
_entry.id   AF-A0A380DS91-F1
#
_cell.length_a   1.000
_cell.length_b   1.000
_cell.length_c   1.000
_cell.angle_alpha   90.00
_cell.angle_beta   90.00
_cell.angle_gamma   90.00
#
_symmetry.space_group_name_H-M   'P 1'
#
loop_
_entity.id
_entity.type
_entity.pdbx_description
1 polymer ?
#
loop_
_entity_poly.entity_id
_entity_poly.type
_entity_poly.pdbx_seq_one_letter_code
_entity_poly.pdbx_strand_id
1 'polypeptide(L)'
;MGHLTDPPVLLAIFGIVITVILYAIKLPGSIFIGMIITAIVGMFTGLIQMPSGIVGKIPSIEPTFGAAFEAFKDPSQLLTIQFLIVILTFLFIDFFDTAGTLVAVATQAGIMKDNKLPRAGRALFSDSLATIVGSVFGTTTTTSYIESTSGVAVGARTGFASIVTGCCFLLALFFSPLIAVVTSAVTTPALVVVGVLMAANFAEINWKVLKLQCQHSLQSL
;
A
#
# COMPACT_ATOMS: atom_id res chain seq x y z
N MET A 1 -9.63 13.57 -17.17
CA MET A 1 -9.99 12.32 -17.86
C MET A 1 -9.06 12.20 -19.06
N GLY A 2 -8.09 11.28 -19.03
CA GLY A 2 -7.13 11.09 -20.12
C GLY A 2 -7.75 10.38 -21.32
N HIS A 3 -7.25 10.63 -22.53
CA HIS A 3 -7.73 9.95 -23.72
C HIS A 3 -7.10 8.55 -23.78
N LEU A 4 -7.90 7.52 -24.10
CA LEU A 4 -7.39 6.13 -24.19
C LEU A 4 -6.32 5.95 -25.28
N THR A 5 -6.22 6.91 -26.20
CA THR A 5 -5.22 6.97 -27.26
C THR A 5 -3.89 7.57 -26.81
N ASP A 6 -3.81 8.11 -25.58
CA ASP A 6 -2.57 8.70 -25.08
C ASP A 6 -1.51 7.59 -24.91
N PRO A 7 -0.29 7.76 -25.47
CA PRO A 7 0.75 6.74 -25.43
C PRO A 7 1.08 6.20 -24.02
N PRO A 8 1.11 7.01 -22.94
CA PRO A 8 1.31 6.50 -21.58
C PRO A 8 0.18 5.61 -21.07
N VAL A 9 -1.06 5.87 -21.47
CA VAL A 9 -2.24 5.06 -21.10
C VAL A 9 -2.16 3.70 -21.80
N LEU A 10 -1.77 3.70 -23.08
CA LEU A 10 -1.60 2.46 -23.83
C LEU A 10 -0.48 1.59 -23.24
N LEU A 11 0.61 2.20 -22.79
CA LEU A 11 1.70 1.51 -22.08
C LEU A 11 1.21 0.90 -20.76
N ALA A 12 0.38 1.63 -20.00
CA ALA A 12 -0.21 1.11 -18.77
C ALA A 12 -1.14 -0.09 -19.03
N ILE A 13 -2.00 -0.01 -20.06
CA ILE A 13 -2.88 -1.12 -20.47
C ILE A 13 -2.06 -2.35 -20.87
N PHE A 14 -1.01 -2.15 -21.67
CA PHE A 14 -0.09 -3.22 -22.05
C PHE A 14 0.57 -3.86 -20.82
N GLY A 15 1.04 -3.04 -19.87
CA GLY A 15 1.60 -3.52 -18.62
C GLY A 15 0.62 -4.32 -17.78
N ILE A 16 -0.66 -3.92 -17.71
CA ILE A 16 -1.72 -4.67 -17.03
C ILE A 16 -1.87 -6.05 -17.67
N VAL A 17 -2.01 -6.11 -18.99
CA VAL A 17 -2.20 -7.37 -19.72
C VAL A 17 -1.03 -8.33 -19.45
N ILE A 18 0.21 -7.86 -19.55
CA ILE A 18 1.38 -8.68 -19.27
C ILE A 18 1.42 -9.16 -17.83
N THR A 19 1.15 -8.28 -16.88
CA THR A 19 1.18 -8.63 -15.45
C THR A 19 0.12 -9.70 -15.14
N VAL A 20 -1.08 -9.58 -15.71
CA VAL A 20 -2.15 -10.58 -15.55
C VAL A 20 -1.77 -11.91 -16.19
N ILE A 21 -1.14 -11.92 -17.37
CA ILE A 21 -0.65 -13.15 -18.01
C ILE A 21 0.43 -13.82 -17.13
N LEU A 22 1.42 -13.05 -16.66
CA LEU A 22 2.48 -13.53 -15.76
C LEU A 22 1.92 -14.07 -14.44
N TYR A 23 0.87 -13.44 -13.93
CA TYR A 23 0.17 -13.91 -12.74
C TYR A 23 -0.60 -15.22 -13.01
N ALA A 24 -1.27 -15.35 -14.16
CA ALA A 24 -2.00 -16.55 -14.55
C ALA A 24 -1.09 -17.77 -14.74
N ILE A 25 0.14 -17.57 -15.22
CA ILE A 25 1.15 -18.64 -15.33
C ILE A 25 1.85 -18.97 -13.99
N LYS A 26 1.42 -18.37 -12.87
CA LYS A 26 1.93 -18.60 -11.51
C LYS A 26 3.44 -18.35 -11.35
N LEU A 27 3.98 -17.36 -12.07
CA LEU A 27 5.39 -16.99 -11.92
C LEU A 27 5.61 -16.23 -10.59
N PRO A 28 6.55 -16.65 -9.72
CA PRO A 28 6.85 -15.93 -8.49
C PRO A 28 7.40 -14.53 -8.83
N GLY A 29 6.83 -13.49 -8.23
CA GLY A 29 7.20 -12.11 -8.53
C GLY A 29 6.60 -11.55 -9.83
N SER A 30 5.52 -12.15 -10.34
CA SER A 30 4.81 -11.72 -11.55
C SER A 30 4.50 -10.22 -11.60
N ILE A 31 4.08 -9.62 -10.48
CA ILE A 31 3.82 -8.19 -10.35
C ILE A 31 5.09 -7.36 -10.62
N PHE A 32 6.21 -7.74 -10.02
CA PHE A 32 7.49 -7.04 -10.17
C PHE A 32 8.07 -7.20 -11.58
N ILE A 33 7.99 -8.40 -12.14
CA ILE A 33 8.44 -8.69 -13.50
C ILE A 33 7.59 -7.91 -14.51
N GLY A 34 6.27 -7.81 -14.28
CA GLY A 34 5.36 -7.00 -15.09
C GLY A 34 5.75 -5.52 -15.11
N MET A 35 6.10 -4.95 -13.94
CA MET A 35 6.63 -3.58 -13.86
C MET A 35 7.94 -3.42 -14.64
N ILE A 36 8.88 -4.35 -14.51
CA ILE A 36 10.16 -4.30 -15.24
C ILE A 36 9.93 -4.33 -16.75
N ILE A 37 9.09 -5.24 -17.24
CA ILE A 37 8.81 -5.34 -18.68
C ILE A 37 8.13 -4.06 -19.19
N THR A 38 7.18 -3.52 -18.43
CA THR A 38 6.50 -2.27 -18.77
C THR A 38 7.48 -1.08 -18.81
N ALA A 39 8.41 -1.02 -17.86
CA ALA A 39 9.47 -0.02 -17.83
C ALA A 39 10.40 -0.15 -19.04
N ILE A 40 10.83 -1.37 -19.38
CA ILE A 40 11.69 -1.64 -20.55
C ILE A 40 10.99 -1.22 -21.84
N VAL A 41 9.74 -1.61 -22.03
CA VAL A 41 8.96 -1.22 -23.21
C VAL A 41 8.77 0.29 -23.25
N GLY A 42 8.49 0.94 -22.12
CA GLY A 42 8.38 2.40 -22.03
C GLY A 42 9.68 3.13 -22.41
N MET A 43 10.84 2.56 -22.08
CA MET A 43 12.14 3.08 -22.52
C MET A 43 12.35 2.91 -24.03
N PHE A 44 11.99 1.75 -24.60
CA PHE A 44 12.10 1.52 -26.05
C PHE A 44 11.16 2.41 -26.87
N THR A 45 9.97 2.71 -26.35
CA THR A 45 9.02 3.61 -27.01
C THR A 45 9.37 5.09 -26.81
N GLY A 46 10.42 5.41 -26.05
CA GLY A 46 10.83 6.78 -25.74
C GLY A 46 9.88 7.53 -24.78
N LEU A 47 8.94 6.82 -24.14
CA LEU A 47 7.97 7.38 -23.20
C LEU A 47 8.54 7.51 -21.79
N ILE A 48 9.57 6.73 -21.47
CA ILE A 48 10.29 6.76 -20.21
C ILE A 48 11.75 7.13 -20.51
N GLN A 49 12.25 8.16 -19.82
CA GLN A 49 13.64 8.58 -19.97
C GLN A 49 14.57 7.48 -19.45
N MET A 50 15.64 7.21 -20.20
CA MET A 50 16.66 6.28 -19.74
C MET A 50 17.32 6.82 -18.47
N PRO A 51 17.62 5.95 -17.49
CA PRO A 51 18.26 6.38 -16.25
C PRO A 51 19.64 6.97 -16.56
N SER A 52 19.92 8.15 -16.00
CA SER A 52 21.17 8.91 -16.22
C SER A 52 22.40 8.29 -15.55
N GLY A 53 22.22 7.20 -14.79
CA GLY A 53 23.26 6.44 -14.10
C GLY A 53 22.64 5.33 -13.23
N ILE A 54 23.47 4.57 -12.51
CA ILE A 54 23.00 3.54 -11.56
C ILE A 54 22.97 4.08 -10.13
N VAL A 55 23.97 4.89 -9.76
CA VAL A 55 24.08 5.55 -8.45
C VAL A 55 23.92 7.04 -8.64
N GLY A 56 22.96 7.64 -7.94
CA GLY A 56 22.62 9.06 -8.05
C GLY A 56 22.78 9.80 -6.74
N LYS A 57 22.56 11.12 -6.78
CA LYS A 57 22.39 11.91 -5.56
C LYS A 57 21.10 11.47 -4.87
N ILE A 58 21.15 11.42 -3.53
CA ILE A 58 19.95 11.19 -2.72
C ILE A 58 18.93 12.30 -3.06
N PRO A 59 17.67 11.97 -3.36
CA PRO A 59 16.64 12.97 -3.67
C PRO A 59 16.53 14.00 -2.53
N SER A 60 16.38 15.28 -2.87
CA SER A 60 16.15 16.32 -1.86
C SER A 60 14.81 16.08 -1.17
N ILE A 61 14.80 16.23 0.16
CA ILE A 61 13.59 16.13 0.97
C ILE A 61 12.88 17.49 1.06
N GLU A 62 13.50 18.59 0.59
CA GLU A 62 12.93 19.95 0.64
C GLU A 62 11.48 20.08 0.12
N PRO A 63 11.06 19.44 -0.99
CA PRO A 63 9.69 19.62 -1.49
C PRO A 63 8.63 18.83 -0.71
N THR A 64 9.02 17.82 0.08
CA THR A 64 8.07 16.96 0.80
C THR A 64 8.16 17.15 2.32
N PHE A 65 9.31 17.58 2.83
CA PHE A 65 9.55 17.82 4.23
C PHE A 65 8.72 19.00 4.73
N GLY A 66 7.80 18.71 5.65
CA GLY A 66 6.90 19.71 6.20
C GLY A 66 5.80 20.17 5.24
N ALA A 67 5.57 19.47 4.13
CA ALA A 67 4.40 19.68 3.26
C ALA A 67 3.09 19.59 4.06
N ALA A 68 3.04 18.69 5.06
CA ALA A 68 1.91 18.58 5.98
C ALA A 68 1.66 19.87 6.79
N PHE A 69 2.69 20.69 7.04
CA PHE A 69 2.55 21.97 7.76
C PHE A 69 2.06 23.11 6.86
N GLU A 70 2.07 22.96 5.54
CA GLU A 70 1.51 23.98 4.64
C GLU A 70 0.01 24.15 4.84
N ALA A 71 -0.70 23.06 5.13
CA ALA A 71 -2.12 23.11 5.50
C ALA A 71 -2.36 23.96 6.76
N PHE A 72 -1.35 24.13 7.64
CA PHE A 72 -1.44 24.96 8.85
C PHE A 72 -1.13 26.44 8.62
N LYS A 73 -0.67 26.84 7.42
CA LYS A 73 -0.41 28.25 7.08
C LYS A 73 -1.70 29.06 6.93
N ASP A 74 -2.82 28.42 6.57
CA ASP A 74 -4.15 29.03 6.47
C ASP A 74 -5.14 28.40 7.48
N PRO A 75 -5.19 28.89 8.73
CA PRO A 75 -6.08 28.37 9.77
C PRO A 75 -7.58 28.43 9.41
N SER A 76 -7.95 29.30 8.48
CA SER A 76 -9.32 29.43 7.96
C SER A 76 -9.78 28.17 7.20
N GLN A 77 -8.86 27.47 6.53
CA GLN A 77 -9.15 26.21 5.84
C GLN A 77 -9.21 25.02 6.80
N LEU A 78 -8.41 25.05 7.88
CA LEU A 78 -8.36 24.00 8.89
C LEU A 78 -9.59 23.96 9.81
N LEU A 79 -10.17 25.11 10.15
CA LEU A 79 -11.33 25.17 11.06
C LEU A 79 -12.68 25.08 10.34
N THR A 80 -12.68 24.65 9.08
CA THR A 80 -13.91 24.44 8.32
C THR A 80 -14.56 23.10 8.68
N ILE A 81 -15.89 23.08 8.78
CA ILE A 81 -16.66 21.86 9.10
C ILE A 81 -16.34 20.72 8.12
N GLN A 82 -16.18 21.02 6.83
CA GLN A 82 -15.77 20.05 5.81
C GLN A 82 -14.41 19.39 6.14
N PHE A 83 -13.43 20.15 6.60
CA PHE A 83 -12.11 19.62 6.95
C PHE A 83 -12.19 18.69 8.17
N LEU A 84 -12.99 19.06 9.18
CA LEU A 84 -13.24 18.22 10.35
C LEU A 84 -13.93 16.89 9.98
N ILE A 85 -14.89 16.92 9.04
CA ILE A 85 -15.54 15.71 8.53
C ILE A 85 -14.53 14.81 7.83
N VAL A 86 -13.65 15.37 6.99
CA VAL A 86 -12.60 14.63 6.30
C VAL A 86 -11.65 13.96 7.31
N ILE A 87 -11.16 14.70 8.30
CA ILE A 87 -10.30 14.14 9.36
C ILE A 87 -10.99 13.00 10.09
N LEU A 88 -12.22 13.20 10.57
CA LEU A 88 -12.94 12.15 11.30
C LEU A 88 -13.19 10.92 10.42
N THR A 89 -13.52 11.12 9.15
CA THR A 89 -13.73 10.02 8.20
C THR A 89 -12.45 9.21 8.00
N PHE A 90 -11.32 9.87 7.72
CA PHE A 90 -10.03 9.20 7.57
C PHE A 90 -9.58 8.54 8.87
N LEU A 91 -9.81 9.16 10.03
CA LEU A 91 -9.48 8.57 11.32
C LEU A 91 -10.23 7.26 11.56
N PHE A 92 -11.53 7.20 11.27
CA PHE A 92 -12.29 5.96 11.44
C PHE A 92 -11.90 4.91 10.40
N ILE A 93 -11.68 5.29 9.13
CA ILE A 93 -11.21 4.38 8.10
C ILE A 93 -9.85 3.77 8.48
N ASP A 94 -8.89 4.60 8.84
CA ASP A 94 -7.52 4.20 9.22
C ASP A 94 -7.52 3.37 10.51
N PHE A 95 -8.32 3.77 11.52
CA PHE A 95 -8.43 3.01 12.76
C PHE A 95 -8.96 1.58 12.52
N PHE A 96 -10.01 1.42 11.72
CA PHE A 96 -10.58 0.10 11.44
C PHE A 96 -9.70 -0.71 10.48
N ASP A 97 -9.02 -0.07 9.54
CA ASP A 97 -8.06 -0.74 8.67
C ASP A 97 -6.87 -1.27 9.48
N THR A 98 -6.20 -0.43 10.27
CA THR A 98 -5.10 -0.85 11.14
C THR A 98 -5.58 -1.89 12.16
N ALA A 99 -6.71 -1.70 12.84
CA ALA A 99 -7.19 -2.68 13.81
C ALA A 99 -7.52 -4.04 13.14
N GLY A 100 -8.17 -4.02 11.98
CA GLY A 100 -8.53 -5.21 11.23
C GLY A 100 -7.32 -5.97 10.70
N THR A 101 -6.40 -5.27 10.03
CA THR A 101 -5.16 -5.87 9.49
C THR A 101 -4.30 -6.44 10.61
N LEU A 102 -4.20 -5.75 11.73
CA LEU A 102 -3.37 -6.16 12.86
C LEU A 102 -3.92 -7.40 13.55
N VAL A 103 -5.24 -7.50 13.75
CA VAL A 103 -5.88 -8.72 14.25
C VAL A 103 -5.70 -9.88 13.27
N ALA A 104 -5.86 -9.65 11.97
CA ALA A 104 -5.69 -10.68 10.94
C ALA A 104 -4.24 -11.21 10.92
N VAL A 105 -3.25 -10.32 10.89
CA VAL A 105 -1.82 -10.66 10.88
C VAL A 105 -1.41 -11.35 12.19
N ALA A 106 -1.86 -10.87 13.34
CA ALA A 106 -1.52 -11.47 14.64
C ALA A 106 -2.14 -12.87 14.81
N THR A 107 -3.33 -13.08 14.25
CA THR A 107 -3.97 -14.40 14.19
C THR A 107 -3.15 -15.35 13.33
N GLN A 108 -2.75 -14.91 12.13
CA GLN A 108 -1.89 -15.70 11.23
C GLN A 108 -0.51 -15.99 11.84
N ALA A 109 0.02 -15.06 12.64
CA ALA A 109 1.30 -15.22 13.33
C ALA A 109 1.23 -16.15 14.54
N GLY A 110 0.02 -16.49 15.02
CA GLY A 110 -0.19 -17.27 16.25
C GLY A 110 0.18 -16.51 17.53
N ILE A 111 0.06 -15.17 17.53
CA ILE A 111 0.45 -14.30 18.66
C ILE A 111 -0.77 -13.96 19.55
N MET A 112 -1.98 -14.30 19.11
CA MET A 112 -3.22 -14.11 19.87
C MET A 112 -3.22 -14.92 21.17
N LYS A 113 -3.69 -14.32 22.27
CA LYS A 113 -3.86 -14.97 23.58
C LYS A 113 -5.27 -14.74 24.08
N ASP A 114 -6.00 -15.80 24.42
CA ASP A 114 -7.37 -15.72 24.93
C ASP A 114 -8.32 -14.92 24.01
N ASN A 115 -8.19 -15.11 22.69
CA ASN A 115 -8.88 -14.32 21.65
C ASN A 115 -8.66 -12.80 21.74
N LYS A 116 -7.62 -12.37 22.46
CA LYS A 116 -7.21 -10.98 22.55
C LYS A 116 -5.81 -10.83 22.00
N LEU A 117 -5.59 -9.70 21.36
CA LEU A 117 -4.27 -9.32 20.94
C LEU A 117 -3.50 -8.75 22.14
N PRO A 118 -2.40 -9.40 22.57
CA PRO A 118 -1.56 -8.81 23.60
C PRO A 118 -0.97 -7.48 23.11
N ARG A 119 -1.04 -6.44 23.96
CA ARG A 119 -0.44 -5.12 23.69
C ARG A 119 -1.03 -4.39 22.46
N ALA A 120 -2.30 -4.63 22.12
CA ALA A 120 -3.01 -3.93 21.03
C ALA A 120 -2.79 -2.41 21.03
N GLY A 121 -2.92 -1.76 22.19
CA GLY A 121 -2.71 -0.31 22.31
C GLY A 121 -1.28 0.14 21.98
N ARG A 122 -0.26 -0.66 22.27
CA ARG A 122 1.13 -0.34 21.86
C ARG A 122 1.34 -0.51 20.37
N ALA A 123 0.62 -1.44 19.75
CA ALA A 123 0.70 -1.69 18.33
C ALA A 123 0.00 -0.57 17.53
N LEU A 124 -1.21 -0.17 17.96
CA LEU A 124 -1.90 1.01 17.43
C LEU A 124 -1.11 2.31 17.65
N PHE A 125 -0.47 2.47 18.81
CA PHE A 125 0.40 3.63 19.06
C PHE A 125 1.62 3.67 18.13
N SER A 126 2.20 2.51 17.80
CA SER A 126 3.31 2.43 16.83
C SER A 126 2.86 2.83 15.43
N ASP A 127 1.66 2.44 15.03
CA ASP A 127 1.05 2.79 13.74
C ASP A 127 0.79 4.31 13.64
N SER A 128 0.17 4.89 14.66
CA SER A 128 -0.04 6.34 14.73
C SER A 128 1.27 7.13 14.73
N LEU A 129 2.30 6.66 15.44
CA LEU A 129 3.63 7.27 15.39
C LEU A 129 4.25 7.19 14.00
N ALA A 130 4.14 6.04 13.32
CA ALA A 130 4.63 5.89 11.95
C ALA A 130 3.92 6.84 10.99
N THR A 131 2.60 6.99 11.12
CA THR A 131 1.80 7.91 10.30
C THR A 131 2.12 9.38 10.58
N ILE A 132 2.30 9.78 11.84
CA ILE A 132 2.71 11.15 12.17
C ILE A 132 4.09 11.45 11.59
N VAL A 133 5.07 10.57 11.83
CA VAL A 133 6.43 10.74 11.30
C VAL A 133 6.40 10.76 9.77
N GLY A 134 5.67 9.84 9.13
CA GLY A 134 5.51 9.77 7.69
C GLY A 134 4.90 11.04 7.09
N SER A 135 3.85 11.58 7.71
CA SER A 135 3.22 12.82 7.24
C SER A 135 4.17 14.03 7.29
N VAL A 136 5.07 14.10 8.27
CA VAL A 136 6.12 15.14 8.34
C VAL A 136 7.09 15.03 7.15
N PHE A 137 7.38 13.81 6.69
CA PHE A 137 8.17 13.57 5.48
C PHE A 137 7.35 13.70 4.17
N GLY A 138 6.06 14.03 4.25
CA GLY A 138 5.18 14.25 3.11
C GLY A 138 4.57 12.98 2.51
N THR A 139 4.56 11.85 3.23
CA THR A 139 3.84 10.64 2.80
C THR A 139 2.41 10.60 3.34
N THR A 140 1.56 9.79 2.71
CA THR A 140 0.21 9.44 3.20
C THR A 140 0.30 8.58 4.47
N THR A 141 -0.87 8.27 5.06
CA THR A 141 -0.94 7.36 6.21
C THR A 141 -0.22 6.04 5.92
N THR A 142 0.56 5.59 6.90
CA THR A 142 1.31 4.34 6.82
C THR A 142 0.62 3.33 7.72
N THR A 143 0.19 2.20 7.16
CA THR A 143 -0.51 1.16 7.92
C THR A 143 0.20 -0.20 7.80
N SER A 144 -0.27 -1.16 8.57
CA SER A 144 0.13 -2.56 8.48
C SER A 144 -0.51 -3.25 7.28
N TYR A 145 0.31 -3.84 6.39
CA TYR A 145 -0.18 -4.49 5.18
C TYR A 145 -0.75 -5.89 5.45
N ILE A 146 -2.00 -6.13 5.02
CA ILE A 146 -2.64 -7.44 5.13
C ILE A 146 -1.95 -8.51 4.27
N GLU A 147 -1.34 -8.10 3.16
CA GLU A 147 -0.59 -8.96 2.25
C GLU A 147 0.65 -9.56 2.93
N SER A 148 1.15 -8.91 3.98
CA SER A 148 2.29 -9.37 4.79
C SER A 148 1.98 -10.68 5.56
N THR A 149 0.70 -11.06 5.67
CA THR A 149 0.29 -12.37 6.18
C THR A 149 0.97 -13.53 5.44
N SER A 150 1.22 -13.38 4.15
CA SER A 150 1.96 -14.37 3.33
C SER A 150 3.41 -14.55 3.81
N GLY A 151 4.07 -13.47 4.21
CA GLY A 151 5.41 -13.50 4.82
C GLY A 151 5.39 -14.15 6.22
N VAL A 152 4.36 -13.87 7.00
CA VAL A 152 4.16 -14.49 8.32
C VAL A 152 3.94 -16.01 8.20
N ALA A 153 3.24 -16.46 7.16
CA ALA A 153 2.99 -17.88 6.89
C ALA A 153 4.29 -18.67 6.65
N VAL A 154 5.31 -18.03 6.04
CA VAL A 154 6.63 -18.64 5.81
C VAL A 154 7.63 -18.39 6.95
N GLY A 155 7.21 -17.76 8.05
CA GLY A 155 7.99 -17.65 9.29
C GLY A 155 8.45 -16.25 9.70
N ALA A 156 8.06 -15.18 8.99
CA ALA A 156 8.42 -13.80 9.32
C ALA A 156 7.64 -13.25 10.53
N ARG A 157 7.83 -13.81 11.73
CA ARG A 157 7.03 -13.51 12.94
C ARG A 157 7.67 -12.51 13.91
N THR A 158 8.97 -12.24 13.77
CA THR A 158 9.76 -11.45 14.74
C THR A 158 9.84 -9.97 14.41
N GLY A 159 9.32 -9.53 13.26
CA GLY A 159 9.46 -8.16 12.75
C GLY A 159 10.85 -7.84 12.16
N PHE A 160 11.82 -8.76 12.26
CA PHE A 160 13.16 -8.57 11.68
C PHE A 160 13.09 -8.38 10.16
N ALA A 161 12.19 -9.11 9.48
CA ALA A 161 11.94 -8.94 8.05
C ALA A 161 11.52 -7.50 7.71
N SER A 162 10.68 -6.86 8.52
CA SER A 162 10.26 -5.46 8.32
C SER A 162 11.43 -4.48 8.46
N ILE A 163 12.35 -4.73 9.40
CA ILE A 163 13.56 -3.90 9.58
C ILE A 163 14.47 -4.04 8.36
N VAL A 164 14.72 -5.28 7.91
CA VAL A 164 15.54 -5.54 6.72
C VAL A 164 14.94 -4.86 5.49
N THR A 165 13.64 -5.00 5.27
CA THR A 165 12.93 -4.32 4.17
C THR A 165 13.07 -2.80 4.27
N GLY A 166 12.91 -2.21 5.46
CA GLY A 166 13.12 -0.78 5.68
C GLY A 166 14.56 -0.33 5.37
N CYS A 167 15.56 -1.09 5.80
CA CYS A 167 16.96 -0.84 5.44
C CYS A 167 17.20 -0.96 3.93
N CYS A 168 16.58 -1.93 3.25
CA CYS A 168 16.65 -2.05 1.79
C CYS A 168 16.03 -0.83 1.09
N PHE A 169 14.93 -0.27 1.60
CA PHE A 169 14.34 0.97 1.07
C PHE A 169 15.25 2.19 1.30
N LEU A 170 15.93 2.28 2.44
CA LEU A 170 16.94 3.33 2.66
C LEU A 170 18.12 3.19 1.69
N LEU A 171 18.58 1.97 1.43
CA LEU A 171 19.60 1.70 0.43
C LEU A 171 19.12 1.99 -1.00
N ALA A 172 17.83 1.78 -1.29
CA ALA A 172 17.23 2.08 -2.59
C ALA A 172 17.32 3.57 -2.96
N LEU A 173 17.39 4.47 -1.98
CA LEU A 173 17.56 5.91 -2.23
C LEU A 173 18.88 6.26 -2.95
N PHE A 174 19.93 5.46 -2.77
CA PHE A 174 21.19 5.63 -3.52
C PHE A 174 21.04 5.25 -5.00
N PHE A 175 20.05 4.42 -5.31
CA PHE A 175 19.65 4.03 -6.66
C PHE A 175 18.52 4.93 -7.20
N SER A 176 18.43 6.18 -6.73
CA SER A 176 17.45 7.17 -7.17
C SER A 176 17.31 7.32 -8.70
N PRO A 177 18.37 7.22 -9.53
CA PRO A 177 18.20 7.33 -10.98
C PRO A 177 17.42 6.14 -11.56
N LEU A 178 17.49 4.98 -10.92
CA LEU A 178 16.74 3.79 -11.30
C LEU A 178 15.25 3.93 -10.93
N ILE A 179 14.96 4.59 -9.81
CA ILE A 179 13.58 4.88 -9.37
C ILE A 179 12.89 5.85 -10.33
N ALA A 180 13.62 6.74 -11.00
CA ALA A 180 13.05 7.68 -11.98
C ALA A 180 12.36 6.99 -13.18
N VAL A 181 12.72 5.74 -13.48
CA VAL A 181 12.10 4.92 -14.54
C VAL A 181 10.70 4.43 -14.12
N VAL A 182 10.42 4.41 -12.83
CA VAL A 182 9.13 3.98 -12.25
C VAL A 182 8.12 5.12 -12.36
N THR A 183 7.54 5.26 -13.56
CA THR A 183 6.48 6.24 -13.83
C THR A 183 5.11 5.72 -13.42
N SER A 184 4.09 6.58 -13.44
CA SER A 184 2.69 6.20 -13.18
C SER A 184 2.21 5.08 -14.11
N ALA A 185 2.65 5.05 -15.37
CA ALA A 185 2.31 4.00 -16.32
C ALA A 185 2.91 2.63 -15.92
N VAL A 186 4.06 2.62 -15.25
CA VAL A 186 4.74 1.40 -14.79
C VAL A 186 4.13 0.87 -13.50
N THR A 187 3.70 1.75 -12.60
CA THR A 187 3.08 1.35 -11.32
C THR A 187 1.61 0.97 -11.45
N THR A 188 0.91 1.50 -12.46
CA THR A 188 -0.52 1.22 -12.71
C THR A 188 -0.83 -0.29 -12.80
N PRO A 189 -0.11 -1.12 -13.57
CA PRO A 189 -0.31 -2.56 -13.60
C PRO A 189 -0.26 -3.23 -12.24
N ALA A 190 0.70 -2.84 -11.40
CA ALA A 190 0.85 -3.39 -10.07
C ALA A 190 -0.33 -3.01 -9.18
N LEU A 191 -0.74 -1.74 -9.18
CA LEU A 191 -1.88 -1.26 -8.40
C LEU A 191 -3.19 -1.97 -8.79
N VAL A 192 -3.42 -2.20 -10.08
CA VAL A 192 -4.60 -2.93 -10.58
C VAL A 192 -4.60 -4.37 -10.09
N VAL A 193 -3.48 -5.09 -10.26
CA VAL A 193 -3.41 -6.50 -9.86
C VAL A 193 -3.50 -6.65 -8.34
N VAL A 194 -2.82 -5.80 -7.57
CA VAL A 194 -2.94 -5.79 -6.10
C VAL A 194 -4.38 -5.52 -5.68
N GLY A 195 -5.06 -4.55 -6.30
CA GLY A 195 -6.48 -4.28 -6.03
C GLY A 195 -7.38 -5.50 -6.30
N VAL A 196 -7.13 -6.25 -7.38
CA VAL A 196 -7.85 -7.50 -7.67
C VAL A 196 -7.55 -8.58 -6.63
N LEU A 197 -6.30 -8.71 -6.16
CA LEU A 197 -5.94 -9.66 -5.12
C LEU A 197 -6.60 -9.32 -3.77
N MET A 198 -6.67 -8.04 -3.42
CA MET A 198 -7.38 -7.59 -2.22
C MET A 198 -8.89 -7.89 -2.35
N ALA A 199 -9.48 -7.63 -3.51
CA ALA A 199 -10.89 -7.95 -3.78
C ALA A 199 -11.18 -9.46 -3.70
N ALA A 200 -10.23 -10.31 -4.08
CA ALA A 200 -10.39 -11.77 -4.01
C ALA A 200 -10.57 -12.30 -2.57
N ASN A 201 -10.02 -11.63 -1.55
CA ASN A 201 -10.24 -12.02 -0.15
C ASN A 201 -11.73 -11.96 0.26
N PHE A 202 -12.55 -11.10 -0.37
CA PHE A 202 -13.99 -11.07 -0.15
C PHE A 202 -14.71 -12.32 -0.69
N ALA A 203 -14.13 -13.00 -1.68
CA ALA A 203 -14.70 -14.22 -2.23
C ALA A 203 -14.55 -15.42 -1.29
N GLU A 204 -13.57 -15.42 -0.39
CA GLU A 204 -13.38 -16.47 0.62
C GLU A 204 -14.37 -16.38 1.79
N ILE A 205 -15.09 -15.26 1.92
CA ILE A 205 -16.13 -15.09 2.95
C ILE A 205 -17.30 -16.01 2.63
N ASN A 206 -17.65 -16.92 3.56
CA ASN A 206 -18.82 -17.77 3.43
C ASN A 206 -20.11 -16.99 3.70
N TRP A 207 -20.58 -16.29 2.68
CA TRP A 207 -21.80 -15.47 2.71
C TRP A 207 -23.07 -16.23 3.13
N LYS A 208 -23.08 -17.57 3.06
CA LYS A 208 -24.23 -18.39 3.49
C LYS A 208 -24.34 -18.49 5.01
N VAL A 209 -23.22 -18.53 5.75
CA VAL A 209 -23.21 -18.61 7.21
C VAL A 209 -23.59 -17.25 7.84
N LEU A 210 -23.15 -16.15 7.22
CA LEU A 210 -23.47 -14.79 7.67
C LEU A 210 -25.00 -14.53 7.68
N LYS A 211 -25.73 -15.04 6.69
CA LYS A 211 -27.20 -14.92 6.62
C LYS A 211 -27.90 -15.70 7.74
N LEU A 212 -27.41 -16.89 8.08
CA LEU A 212 -28.01 -17.75 9.11
C LEU A 212 -27.78 -17.22 10.53
N GLN A 213 -26.58 -16.72 10.84
CA GLN A 213 -26.29 -16.14 12.16
C GLN A 213 -27.07 -14.83 12.40
N CYS A 214 -27.21 -14.00 11.38
CA CYS A 214 -27.99 -12.76 11.49
C CYS A 214 -29.50 -13.04 11.64
N GLN A 215 -30.04 -14.06 10.97
CA GLN A 215 -31.42 -14.51 11.18
C GLN A 215 -31.66 -15.09 12.57
N HIS A 216 -30.71 -15.89 13.10
CA HIS A 216 -30.85 -16.47 14.43
C HIS A 216 -30.75 -15.41 15.55
N SER A 217 -29.94 -14.35 15.37
CA SER A 217 -29.88 -13.23 16.33
C SER A 217 -31.11 -12.31 16.28
N LEU A 218 -31.77 -12.20 15.12
CA LEU A 218 -33.01 -11.43 14.95
C LEU A 218 -34.26 -12.17 15.47
N GLN A 219 -34.21 -13.50 15.60
CA GLN A 219 -35.28 -14.29 16.19
C GLN A 219 -35.18 -14.42 17.72
N SER A 220 -34.04 -14.05 18.32
CA SER A 220 -33.82 -14.06 19.77
C SER A 220 -34.04 -12.70 20.46
N LEU A 221 -34.49 -11.68 19.72
CA LEU A 221 -34.96 -10.37 20.20
C LEU A 221 -36.48 -10.29 20.00
#